data_AF-A0A3A8Q5M5-F1
#
_entry.id   AF-A0A3A8Q5M5-F1
#
_cell.length_a   1.000
_cell.length_b   1.000
_cell.length_c   1.000
_cell.angle_alpha   90.00
_cell.angle_beta   90.00
_cell.angle_gamma   90.00
#
_symmetry.space_group_name_H-M   'P 1'
#
loop_
_entity.id
_entity.type
_entity.pdbx_description
1 polymer ?
#
loop_
_entity_poly.entity_id
_entity_poly.type
_entity_poly.pdbx_seq_one_letter_code
_entity_poly.pdbx_strand_id
1 'polypeptide(L)'
;MGDVTRTRQSPGSVAYDDVNELIATATRLMQKDAAPDTLTPEDLRRIGEELDIPARYVDQALEALARRREDEARARERRSLLLRARLRRGALAGVVLVGVLAVPGLIVRNGLTTRLAEVAQKRAQVRNVVERREALHARLEQLTPGLNRDAEVAGADNRVAVERRRYDERAAEYNASAASFPTSWVVRLSGLPPVLPLSPEVSSW
;
A
#
# COMPACT_ATOMS: atom_id res chain seq x y z
N MET A 1 -22.53 -61.32 -61.72
CA MET A 1 -23.44 -61.34 -60.58
C MET A 1 -22.70 -60.71 -59.40
N GLY A 2 -23.05 -59.48 -59.03
CA GLY A 2 -22.44 -58.79 -57.90
C GLY A 2 -23.20 -59.13 -56.62
N ASP A 3 -22.48 -59.55 -55.58
CA ASP A 3 -23.04 -59.75 -54.25
C ASP A 3 -22.56 -58.61 -53.34
N VAL A 4 -23.49 -57.74 -52.97
CA VAL A 4 -23.31 -56.66 -52.01
C VAL A 4 -23.92 -57.14 -50.70
N THR A 5 -23.13 -57.78 -49.85
CA THR A 5 -23.55 -58.10 -48.49
C THR A 5 -23.35 -56.88 -47.60
N ARG A 6 -24.43 -56.09 -47.53
CA ARG A 6 -24.72 -55.00 -46.60
C ARG A 6 -24.29 -55.37 -45.16
N THR A 7 -23.33 -54.63 -44.62
CA THR A 7 -22.91 -54.65 -43.21
C THR A 7 -24.10 -54.34 -42.31
N ARG A 8 -24.54 -55.30 -41.47
CA ARG A 8 -25.50 -55.06 -40.39
C ARG A 8 -24.86 -54.15 -39.34
N GLN A 9 -25.34 -52.93 -39.22
CA GLN A 9 -25.04 -52.07 -38.07
C GLN A 9 -25.69 -52.65 -36.81
N SER A 10 -24.91 -52.73 -35.74
CA SER A 10 -25.35 -53.23 -34.43
C SER A 10 -26.24 -52.19 -33.72
N PRO A 11 -27.39 -52.58 -33.12
CA PRO A 11 -28.35 -51.65 -32.53
C PRO A 11 -27.80 -50.75 -31.42
N GLY A 12 -26.72 -51.14 -30.75
CA GLY A 12 -26.09 -50.35 -29.67
C GLY A 12 -25.19 -49.20 -30.15
N SER A 13 -24.81 -49.18 -31.44
CA SER A 13 -23.91 -48.14 -31.99
C SER A 13 -24.66 -46.89 -32.46
N VAL A 14 -25.90 -47.03 -32.92
CA VAL A 14 -26.77 -45.91 -33.33
C VAL A 14 -27.16 -45.06 -32.11
N ALA A 15 -27.42 -45.69 -30.97
CA ALA A 15 -27.90 -45.01 -29.75
C ALA A 15 -26.87 -44.08 -29.06
N TYR A 16 -25.57 -44.25 -29.33
CA TYR A 16 -24.53 -43.35 -28.80
C TYR A 16 -24.27 -42.15 -29.71
N ASP A 17 -24.42 -42.32 -31.03
CA ASP A 17 -24.28 -41.22 -32.00
C ASP A 17 -25.40 -40.19 -31.82
N ASP A 18 -26.65 -40.64 -31.60
CA ASP A 18 -27.81 -39.75 -31.41
C ASP A 18 -27.66 -38.84 -30.16
N VAL A 19 -27.07 -39.37 -29.08
CA VAL A 19 -26.82 -38.61 -27.84
C VAL A 19 -25.71 -37.57 -28.04
N ASN A 20 -24.66 -37.93 -28.80
CA ASN A 20 -23.57 -37.02 -29.11
C ASN A 20 -24.02 -35.89 -30.05
N GLU A 21 -24.91 -36.19 -30.99
CA GLU A 21 -25.50 -35.20 -31.90
C GLU A 21 -26.40 -34.20 -31.17
N LEU A 22 -27.15 -34.65 -30.16
CA LEU A 22 -27.90 -33.76 -29.27
C LEU A 22 -26.97 -32.85 -28.47
N ILE A 23 -25.91 -33.40 -27.88
CA ILE A 23 -24.93 -32.59 -27.14
C ILE A 23 -24.25 -31.58 -28.08
N ALA A 24 -23.90 -31.98 -29.30
CA ALA A 24 -23.28 -31.10 -30.29
C ALA A 24 -24.24 -29.99 -30.77
N THR A 25 -25.51 -30.32 -30.99
CA THR A 25 -26.55 -29.37 -31.41
C THR A 25 -26.90 -28.40 -30.29
N ALA A 26 -27.04 -28.89 -29.06
CA ALA A 26 -27.22 -28.06 -27.87
C ALA A 26 -26.02 -27.12 -27.66
N THR A 27 -24.79 -27.60 -27.81
CA THR A 27 -23.57 -26.78 -27.71
C THR A 27 -23.50 -25.72 -28.81
N ARG A 28 -23.90 -26.08 -30.04
CA ARG A 28 -23.97 -25.15 -31.18
C ARG A 28 -25.06 -24.08 -30.99
N LEU A 29 -26.21 -24.45 -30.42
CA LEU A 29 -27.27 -23.51 -30.04
C LEU A 29 -26.82 -22.56 -28.92
N MET A 30 -26.04 -23.05 -27.94
CA MET A 30 -25.45 -22.21 -26.90
C MET A 30 -24.42 -21.21 -27.43
N GLN A 31 -23.76 -21.50 -28.57
CA GLN A 31 -22.76 -20.63 -29.18
C GLN A 31 -23.35 -19.58 -30.15
N LYS A 32 -24.58 -19.77 -30.65
CA LYS A 32 -25.21 -18.90 -31.65
C LYS A 32 -26.15 -17.88 -30.98
N ASP A 33 -25.59 -16.82 -30.42
CA ASP A 33 -26.16 -15.48 -30.15
C ASP A 33 -27.68 -15.31 -29.93
N ALA A 34 -28.33 -16.22 -29.21
CA ALA A 34 -29.63 -16.03 -28.56
C ALA A 34 -29.94 -17.26 -27.69
N ALA A 35 -29.19 -17.46 -26.60
CA ALA A 35 -29.87 -18.00 -25.43
C ALA A 35 -30.64 -16.81 -24.85
N PRO A 36 -31.99 -16.71 -25.00
CA PRO A 36 -32.71 -15.95 -23.99
C PRO A 36 -32.28 -16.52 -22.64
N ASP A 37 -32.20 -15.67 -21.61
CA ASP A 37 -31.65 -16.00 -20.29
C ASP A 37 -32.28 -17.23 -19.60
N THR A 38 -33.26 -17.89 -20.21
CA THR A 38 -33.64 -19.28 -19.91
C THR A 38 -34.11 -20.00 -21.18
N LEU A 39 -33.42 -21.05 -21.66
CA LEU A 39 -34.12 -22.11 -22.41
C LEU A 39 -35.19 -22.66 -21.47
N THR A 40 -36.46 -22.47 -21.80
CA THR A 40 -37.54 -22.96 -20.96
C THR A 40 -37.68 -24.47 -21.12
N PRO A 41 -38.21 -25.17 -20.11
CA PRO A 41 -38.53 -26.59 -20.23
C PRO A 41 -39.41 -26.90 -21.45
N GLU A 42 -40.28 -25.96 -21.85
CA GLU A 42 -41.12 -26.12 -23.04
C GLU A 42 -40.31 -26.08 -24.35
N ASP A 43 -39.30 -25.21 -24.46
CA ASP A 43 -38.48 -25.11 -25.67
C ASP A 43 -37.63 -26.38 -25.88
N LEU A 44 -37.14 -26.99 -24.79
CA LEU A 44 -36.38 -28.24 -24.84
C LEU A 44 -37.24 -29.45 -25.21
N ARG A 45 -38.51 -29.46 -24.79
CA ARG A 45 -39.49 -30.47 -25.22
C ARG A 45 -39.84 -30.33 -26.70
N ARG A 46 -40.03 -29.10 -27.18
CA ARG A 46 -40.28 -28.83 -28.61
C ARG A 46 -39.11 -29.28 -29.49
N ILE A 47 -37.87 -29.03 -29.06
CA ILE A 47 -36.66 -29.49 -29.78
C ILE A 47 -36.53 -31.01 -29.72
N GLY A 48 -36.86 -31.63 -28.58
CA GLY A 48 -36.87 -33.09 -28.44
C GLY A 48 -37.88 -33.77 -29.37
N GLU A 49 -39.07 -33.16 -29.54
CA GLU A 49 -40.09 -33.62 -30.49
C GLU A 49 -39.66 -33.44 -31.96
N GLU A 50 -39.01 -32.33 -32.30
CA GLU A 50 -38.51 -32.04 -33.66
C GLU A 50 -37.38 -33.00 -34.08
N LEU A 51 -36.62 -33.53 -33.12
CA LEU A 51 -35.52 -34.47 -33.33
C LEU A 51 -35.92 -35.93 -33.08
N ASP A 52 -37.21 -36.23 -32.91
CA ASP A 52 -37.75 -37.57 -32.64
C ASP A 52 -37.13 -38.27 -31.40
N ILE A 53 -36.77 -37.49 -30.39
CA ILE A 53 -36.19 -37.99 -29.15
C ILE A 53 -37.30 -38.36 -28.18
N PRO A 54 -37.30 -39.60 -27.62
CA PRO A 54 -38.33 -40.01 -26.69
C PRO A 54 -38.40 -39.11 -25.45
N ALA A 55 -39.61 -38.64 -25.10
CA ALA A 55 -39.88 -37.68 -24.01
C ALA A 55 -39.23 -38.04 -22.66
N ARG A 56 -39.09 -39.34 -22.36
CA ARG A 56 -38.41 -39.84 -21.15
C ARG A 56 -36.96 -39.36 -21.01
N TYR A 57 -36.24 -39.18 -22.11
CA TYR A 57 -34.85 -38.73 -22.11
C TYR A 57 -34.77 -37.21 -21.97
N VAL A 58 -35.74 -36.48 -22.52
CA VAL A 58 -35.85 -35.03 -22.35
C VAL A 58 -36.11 -34.69 -20.88
N ASP A 59 -37.01 -35.41 -20.22
CA ASP A 59 -37.30 -35.20 -18.80
C ASP A 59 -36.11 -35.52 -17.89
N GLN A 60 -35.36 -36.60 -18.18
CA GLN A 60 -34.12 -36.91 -17.47
C GLN A 60 -33.04 -35.85 -17.67
N ALA A 61 -32.91 -35.31 -18.88
CA ALA A 61 -31.97 -34.23 -19.18
C ALA A 61 -32.36 -32.92 -18.47
N LEU A 62 -33.65 -32.60 -18.40
CA LEU A 62 -34.17 -31.45 -17.66
C LEU A 62 -33.89 -31.57 -16.16
N GLU A 63 -34.10 -32.75 -15.56
CA GLU A 63 -33.83 -32.99 -14.14
C GLU A 63 -32.32 -32.92 -13.83
N ALA A 64 -31.48 -33.51 -14.70
CA ALA A 64 -30.02 -33.44 -14.56
C ALA A 64 -29.50 -31.99 -14.67
N LEU A 65 -30.08 -31.19 -15.58
CA LEU A 65 -29.73 -29.78 -15.74
C LEU A 65 -30.19 -28.94 -14.54
N ALA A 66 -31.40 -29.20 -14.01
CA ALA A 66 -31.91 -28.53 -12.81
C ALA A 66 -30.99 -28.76 -11.60
N ARG A 67 -30.56 -30.00 -11.36
CA ARG A 67 -29.63 -30.34 -10.27
C ARG A 67 -28.28 -29.63 -10.41
N ARG A 68 -27.70 -29.61 -11.62
CA ARG A 68 -26.45 -28.88 -11.87
C ARG A 68 -26.59 -27.37 -11.67
N ARG A 69 -27.72 -26.78 -12.07
CA ARG A 69 -28.00 -25.35 -11.87
C ARG A 69 -28.05 -24.99 -10.40
N GLU A 70 -28.68 -25.82 -9.57
CA GLU A 70 -28.70 -25.61 -8.13
C GLU A 70 -27.30 -25.67 -7.52
N ASP A 71 -26.48 -26.64 -7.94
CA ASP A 71 -25.10 -26.77 -7.48
C ASP A 71 -24.23 -25.59 -7.93
N GLU A 72 -24.41 -25.12 -9.17
CA GLU A 72 -23.74 -23.92 -9.68
C GLU A 72 -24.18 -22.65 -8.96
N ALA A 73 -25.48 -22.48 -8.68
CA ALA A 73 -26.00 -21.34 -7.94
C ALA A 73 -25.41 -21.29 -6.53
N ARG A 74 -25.40 -22.43 -5.83
CA ARG A 74 -24.76 -22.57 -4.50
C ARG A 74 -23.25 -22.32 -4.57
N ALA A 75 -22.57 -22.78 -5.62
CA ALA A 75 -21.14 -22.54 -5.82
C ALA A 75 -20.84 -21.07 -6.13
N ARG A 76 -21.67 -20.40 -6.94
CA ARG A 76 -21.57 -18.96 -7.25
C ARG A 76 -21.82 -18.12 -6.00
N GLU A 77 -22.83 -18.47 -5.20
CA GLU A 77 -23.14 -17.79 -3.95
C GLU A 77 -21.98 -17.94 -2.95
N ARG A 78 -21.48 -19.17 -2.74
CA ARG A 78 -20.30 -19.43 -1.90
C ARG A 78 -19.06 -18.68 -2.39
N ARG A 79 -18.79 -18.64 -3.70
CA ARG A 79 -17.66 -17.89 -4.28
C ARG A 79 -17.79 -16.39 -4.02
N SER A 80 -19.00 -15.82 -4.13
CA SER A 80 -19.22 -14.39 -3.90
C SER A 80 -18.97 -13.96 -2.44
N LEU A 81 -19.37 -14.81 -1.48
CA LEU A 81 -19.18 -14.56 -0.05
C LEU A 81 -17.71 -14.67 0.36
N LEU A 82 -17.00 -15.67 -0.16
CA LEU A 82 -15.57 -15.90 0.14
C LEU A 82 -14.67 -14.77 -0.40
N LEU A 83 -14.92 -14.29 -1.62
CA LEU A 83 -14.15 -13.20 -2.22
C LEU A 83 -14.32 -11.89 -1.43
N ARG A 84 -15.55 -11.53 -1.05
CA ARG A 84 -15.83 -10.34 -0.23
C ARG A 84 -15.17 -10.41 1.15
N ALA A 85 -15.19 -11.58 1.80
CA ALA A 85 -14.57 -11.77 3.12
C ALA A 85 -13.03 -11.65 3.07
N ARG A 86 -12.39 -12.22 2.05
CA ARG A 86 -10.93 -12.09 1.87
C ARG A 86 -10.50 -10.64 1.59
N LEU A 87 -11.23 -9.93 0.74
CA LEU A 87 -10.97 -8.52 0.44
C LEU A 87 -11.10 -7.64 1.69
N ARG A 88 -12.15 -7.84 2.51
CA ARG A 88 -12.33 -7.08 3.77
C ARG A 88 -11.20 -7.33 4.78
N ARG A 89 -10.77 -8.58 4.95
CA ARG A 89 -9.65 -8.92 5.84
C ARG A 89 -8.33 -8.34 5.33
N GLY A 90 -8.09 -8.38 4.03
CA GLY A 90 -6.92 -7.76 3.40
C GLY A 90 -6.89 -6.24 3.55
N ALA A 91 -8.04 -5.57 3.36
CA ALA A 91 -8.17 -4.13 3.55
C ALA A 91 -7.90 -3.72 5.01
N LEU A 92 -8.46 -4.45 5.98
CA LEU A 92 -8.19 -4.22 7.41
C LEU A 92 -6.70 -4.39 7.74
N ALA A 93 -6.07 -5.45 7.24
CA ALA A 93 -4.62 -5.66 7.44
C ALA A 93 -3.79 -4.51 6.83
N GLY A 94 -4.17 -4.00 5.66
CA GLY A 94 -3.52 -2.85 5.03
C GLY A 94 -3.66 -1.56 5.85
N VAL A 95 -4.84 -1.25 6.37
CA VAL A 95 -5.07 -0.07 7.23
C VAL A 95 -4.26 -0.17 8.53
N VAL A 96 -4.21 -1.35 9.15
CA VAL A 96 -3.39 -1.58 10.35
C VAL A 96 -1.91 -1.37 10.01
N LEU A 97 -1.41 -1.91 8.90
CA LEU A 97 -0.02 -1.72 8.51
C LEU A 97 0.34 -0.24 8.26
N VAL A 98 -0.53 0.51 7.57
CA VAL A 98 -0.35 1.95 7.36
C VAL A 98 -0.42 2.73 8.68
N GLY A 99 -1.37 2.41 9.56
CA GLY A 99 -1.48 3.04 10.87
C GLY A 99 -0.26 2.76 11.76
N VAL A 100 0.25 1.53 11.76
CA VAL A 100 1.47 1.12 12.47
C VAL A 100 2.71 1.83 11.94
N LEU A 101 2.77 2.22 10.66
CA LEU A 101 3.88 3.00 10.12
C LEU A 101 3.70 4.51 10.31
N ALA A 102 2.47 5.02 10.23
CA ALA A 102 2.16 6.45 10.32
C ALA A 102 2.25 6.99 11.76
N VAL A 103 1.76 6.25 12.75
CA VAL A 103 1.73 6.69 14.16
C VAL A 103 3.14 6.87 14.75
N PRO A 104 4.10 5.93 14.57
CA PRO A 104 5.48 6.15 14.99
C PRO A 104 6.15 7.28 14.23
N GLY A 105 5.82 7.47 12.95
CA GLY A 105 6.30 8.60 12.16
C GLY A 105 5.94 9.95 12.79
N LEU A 106 4.72 10.10 13.33
CA LEU A 106 4.30 11.31 14.02
C LEU A 106 5.03 11.52 15.35
N ILE A 107 5.25 10.47 16.15
CA ILE A 107 5.98 10.55 17.42
C ILE A 107 7.44 10.96 17.17
N VAL A 108 8.09 10.30 16.22
CA VAL A 108 9.49 10.59 15.84
C VAL A 108 9.63 12.01 15.28
N ARG A 109 8.69 12.43 14.42
CA ARG A 109 8.67 13.80 13.88
C ARG A 109 8.54 14.84 15.00
N ASN A 110 7.61 14.64 15.94
CA ASN A 110 7.40 15.57 17.05
C ASN A 110 8.67 15.68 17.92
N GLY A 111 9.33 14.56 18.21
CA GLY A 111 10.59 14.56 18.97
C GLY A 111 11.72 15.34 18.27
N LEU A 112 11.87 15.18 16.95
CA LEU A 112 12.85 15.93 16.17
C LEU A 112 12.53 17.42 16.10
N THR A 113 11.26 17.79 15.96
CA THR A 113 10.88 19.21 15.93
C THR A 113 11.20 19.90 17.25
N THR A 114 11.05 19.21 18.38
CA THR A 114 11.44 19.74 19.69
C THR A 114 12.95 19.98 19.75
N ARG A 115 13.76 19.01 19.34
CA ARG A 115 15.23 19.17 19.31
C ARG A 115 15.67 20.28 18.37
N LEU A 116 15.03 20.39 17.20
CA LEU A 116 15.30 21.48 16.26
C LEU A 116 14.99 22.85 16.89
N ALA A 117 13.88 22.96 17.63
CA ALA A 117 13.53 24.18 18.36
C ALA A 117 14.55 24.51 19.47
N GLU A 118 15.06 23.50 20.19
CA GLU A 118 16.12 23.69 21.18
C GLU A 118 17.42 24.18 20.54
N VAL A 119 17.82 23.61 19.40
CA VAL A 119 19.00 24.09 18.65
C VAL A 119 18.82 25.54 18.21
N ALA A 120 17.63 25.89 17.69
CA ALA A 120 17.30 27.26 17.32
C ALA A 120 17.37 28.23 18.52
N GLN A 121 16.89 27.79 19.69
CA GLN A 121 17.00 28.56 20.93
C GLN A 121 18.46 28.77 21.35
N LYS A 122 19.29 27.72 21.28
CA LYS A 122 20.73 27.83 21.60
C LYS A 122 21.47 28.72 20.60
N ARG A 123 21.11 28.66 19.33
CA ARG A 123 21.66 29.56 18.30
C ARG A 123 21.36 31.03 18.63
N ALA A 124 20.13 31.33 19.04
CA ALA A 124 19.77 32.69 19.47
C ALA A 124 20.54 33.14 20.73
N GLN A 125 20.83 32.22 21.67
CA GLN A 125 21.68 32.51 22.83
C GLN A 125 23.11 32.86 22.42
N VAL A 126 23.70 32.10 21.48
CA VAL A 126 25.03 32.39 20.91
C VAL A 126 25.04 33.78 20.28
N ARG A 127 24.06 34.10 19.43
CA ARG A 127 23.95 35.42 18.81
C ARG A 127 23.94 36.55 19.85
N ASN A 128 23.11 36.42 20.89
CA ASN A 128 23.03 37.43 21.96
C ASN A 128 24.34 37.59 22.76
N VAL A 129 25.16 36.54 22.90
CA VAL A 129 26.47 36.68 23.57
C VAL A 129 27.55 37.22 22.63
N VAL A 130 27.48 36.91 21.34
CA VAL A 130 28.37 37.45 20.31
C VAL A 130 28.15 38.96 20.16
N GLU A 131 26.90 39.41 20.02
CA GLU A 131 26.55 40.84 19.94
C GLU A 131 27.00 41.61 21.20
N ARG A 132 26.76 41.04 22.39
CA ARG A 132 27.21 41.66 23.65
C ARG A 132 28.72 41.74 23.76
N ARG A 133 29.43 40.72 23.28
CA ARG A 133 30.90 40.73 23.24
C ARG A 133 31.41 41.80 22.29
N GLU A 134 30.81 41.95 21.11
CA GLU A 134 31.18 43.00 20.15
C GLU A 134 30.98 44.40 20.74
N ALA A 135 29.84 44.64 21.41
CA ALA A 135 29.58 45.89 22.11
C ALA A 135 30.60 46.14 23.25
N LEU A 136 30.99 45.08 23.98
CA LEU A 136 32.01 45.17 25.02
C LEU A 136 33.38 45.50 24.42
N HIS A 137 33.78 44.83 23.33
CA HIS A 137 35.05 45.10 22.65
C HIS A 137 35.11 46.55 22.18
N ALA A 138 34.05 47.05 21.53
CA ALA A 138 33.97 48.44 21.07
C ALA A 138 34.08 49.45 22.24
N ARG A 139 33.48 49.14 23.39
CA ARG A 139 33.61 49.98 24.60
C ARG A 139 35.03 49.95 25.18
N LEU A 140 35.62 48.76 25.26
CA LEU A 140 36.93 48.55 25.88
C LEU A 140 38.09 49.07 25.01
N GLU A 141 37.92 49.12 23.69
CA GLU A 141 38.89 49.72 22.77
C GLU A 141 39.16 51.21 23.05
N GLN A 142 38.18 51.91 23.62
CA GLN A 142 38.31 53.33 24.01
C GLN A 142 39.09 53.52 25.32
N LEU A 143 39.34 52.43 26.07
CA LEU A 143 40.03 52.47 27.35
C LEU A 143 41.51 52.13 27.20
N THR A 144 42.34 52.73 28.07
CA THR A 144 43.77 52.44 28.17
C THR A 144 43.99 50.92 28.37
N PRO A 145 44.91 50.29 27.62
CA PRO A 145 45.27 48.89 27.83
C PRO A 145 45.69 48.61 29.27
N GLY A 146 45.27 47.47 29.81
CA GLY A 146 45.59 47.06 31.18
C GLY A 146 44.95 45.73 31.55
N LEU A 147 45.47 45.12 32.62
CA LEU A 147 45.10 43.76 33.03
C LEU A 147 43.58 43.55 33.22
N ASN A 148 42.89 44.56 33.75
CA ASN A 148 41.43 44.49 33.96
C ASN A 148 40.67 44.43 32.63
N ARG A 149 41.08 45.23 31.64
CA ARG A 149 40.49 45.22 30.30
C ARG A 149 40.67 43.84 29.65
N ASP A 150 41.88 43.31 29.70
CA ASP A 150 42.21 42.02 29.08
C ASP A 150 41.43 40.88 29.74
N ALA A 151 41.27 40.92 31.07
CA ALA A 151 40.45 39.97 31.81
C ALA A 151 38.95 40.04 31.42
N GLU A 152 38.40 41.24 31.21
CA GLU A 152 37.02 41.41 30.76
C GLU A 152 36.80 40.87 29.32
N VAL A 153 37.73 41.15 28.40
CA VAL A 153 37.72 40.60 27.04
C VAL A 153 37.78 39.08 27.07
N ALA A 154 38.76 38.51 27.78
CA ALA A 154 38.89 37.07 27.91
C ALA A 154 37.65 36.41 28.54
N GLY A 155 37.02 37.07 29.51
CA GLY A 155 35.76 36.64 30.11
C GLY A 155 34.60 36.59 29.11
N ALA A 156 34.51 37.56 28.22
CA ALA A 156 33.49 37.61 27.17
C ALA A 156 33.73 36.57 26.07
N ASP A 157 34.99 36.40 25.62
CA ASP A 157 35.38 35.37 24.66
C ASP A 157 35.08 33.97 25.21
N ASN A 158 35.40 33.71 26.48
CA ASN A 158 35.10 32.43 27.13
C ASN A 158 33.58 32.17 27.18
N ARG A 159 32.77 33.19 27.46
CA ARG A 159 31.30 33.05 27.45
C ARG A 159 30.76 32.67 26.07
N VAL A 160 31.30 33.26 25.00
CA VAL A 160 30.95 32.86 23.63
C VAL A 160 31.36 31.41 23.35
N ALA A 161 32.57 31.01 23.75
CA ALA A 161 33.04 29.63 23.57
C ALA A 161 32.14 28.61 24.29
N VAL A 162 31.70 28.91 25.52
CA VAL A 162 30.78 28.05 26.29
C VAL A 162 29.42 27.93 25.60
N GLU A 163 28.83 29.04 25.15
CA GLU A 163 27.52 28.98 24.49
C GLU A 163 27.59 28.30 23.11
N ARG A 164 28.70 28.47 22.36
CA ARG A 164 28.95 27.71 21.12
C ARG A 164 29.02 26.21 21.38
N ARG A 165 29.74 25.78 22.43
CA ARG A 165 29.76 24.36 22.83
C ARG A 165 28.36 23.86 23.16
N ARG A 166 27.54 24.63 23.88
CA ARG A 166 26.15 24.26 24.20
C ARG A 166 25.27 24.16 22.95
N TYR A 167 25.48 25.02 21.96
CA TYR A 167 24.84 24.90 20.66
C TYR A 167 25.28 23.62 19.94
N ASP A 168 26.59 23.34 19.90
CA ASP A 168 27.16 22.17 19.24
C ASP A 168 26.66 20.86 19.83
N GLU A 169 26.55 20.78 21.15
CA GLU A 169 25.98 19.64 21.86
C GLU A 169 24.55 19.34 21.37
N ARG A 170 23.69 20.36 21.28
CA ARG A 170 22.30 20.19 20.81
C ARG A 170 22.22 19.89 19.32
N ALA A 171 23.06 20.53 18.51
CA ALA A 171 23.13 20.27 17.08
C ALA A 171 23.59 18.83 16.81
N ALA A 172 24.58 18.34 17.55
CA ALA A 172 25.06 16.97 17.47
C ALA A 172 23.99 15.95 17.92
N GLU A 173 23.26 16.22 19.01
CA GLU A 173 22.15 15.36 19.47
C GLU A 173 21.03 15.27 18.44
N TYR A 174 20.70 16.38 17.78
CA TYR A 174 19.76 16.40 16.66
C TYR A 174 20.31 15.55 15.50
N ASN A 175 21.55 15.80 15.07
CA ASN A 175 22.18 15.11 13.94
C ASN A 175 22.24 13.59 14.16
N ALA A 176 22.66 13.15 15.35
CA ALA A 176 22.70 11.74 15.72
C ALA A 176 21.31 11.09 15.60
N SER A 177 20.26 11.79 16.06
CA SER A 177 18.90 11.26 16.02
C SER A 177 18.30 11.31 14.62
N ALA A 178 18.56 12.37 13.85
CA ALA A 178 18.13 12.51 12.47
C ALA A 178 18.77 11.44 11.57
N ALA A 179 20.01 11.03 11.83
CA ALA A 179 20.72 9.99 11.09
C ALA A 179 20.31 8.55 11.48
N SER A 180 19.73 8.37 12.68
CA SER A 180 19.36 7.05 13.22
C SER A 180 18.25 6.37 12.41
N PHE A 181 18.28 5.05 12.25
CA PHE A 181 17.12 4.29 11.77
C PHE A 181 16.14 4.03 12.92
N PRO A 182 14.80 4.18 12.74
CA PRO A 182 14.08 4.51 11.50
C PRO A 182 13.91 6.02 11.22
N THR A 183 14.39 6.88 12.11
CA THR A 183 14.23 8.34 12.04
C THR A 183 14.68 8.98 10.73
N SER A 184 15.78 8.52 10.12
CA SER A 184 16.30 9.07 8.86
C SER A 184 15.31 8.96 7.71
N TRP A 185 14.39 7.98 7.73
CA TRP A 185 13.32 7.86 6.74
C TRP A 185 12.26 8.94 6.96
N VAL A 186 11.89 9.18 8.22
CA VAL A 186 10.94 10.24 8.61
C VAL A 186 11.50 11.62 8.23
N VAL A 187 12.79 11.87 8.46
CA VAL A 187 13.45 13.13 8.07
C VAL A 187 13.32 13.38 6.57
N ARG A 188 13.65 12.40 5.73
CA ARG A 188 13.56 12.51 4.26
C ARG A 188 12.13 12.77 3.77
N LEU A 189 11.13 12.17 4.42
CA LEU A 189 9.72 12.33 4.05
C LEU A 189 9.08 13.62 4.60
N SER A 190 9.58 14.14 5.72
CA SER A 190 8.97 15.29 6.42
C SER A 190 9.57 16.65 6.06
N GLY A 191 10.69 16.66 5.32
CA GLY A 191 11.39 17.91 4.96
C GLY A 191 12.18 18.54 6.12
N LEU A 192 12.37 17.81 7.21
CA LEU A 192 13.27 18.24 8.30
C LEU A 192 14.74 18.23 7.81
N PRO A 193 15.59 19.12 8.33
CA PRO A 193 16.99 19.17 7.92
C PRO A 193 17.69 17.85 8.29
N PRO A 194 18.44 17.22 7.38
CA PRO A 194 19.13 15.95 7.67
C PRO A 194 20.35 16.13 8.58
N VAL A 195 20.97 17.31 8.52
CA VAL A 195 22.12 17.70 9.33
C VAL A 195 22.05 19.19 9.62
N LEU A 196 22.44 19.58 10.82
CA LEU A 196 22.61 20.95 11.27
C LEU A 196 24.10 21.28 11.37
N PRO A 197 24.51 22.49 10.97
CA PRO A 197 25.91 22.90 11.01
C PRO A 197 26.37 23.08 12.45
N LEU A 198 27.63 22.73 12.72
CA LEU A 198 28.28 23.04 13.99
C LEU A 198 28.81 24.47 14.01
N SER A 199 29.18 24.96 15.19
CA SER A 199 29.62 26.32 15.42
C SER A 199 30.78 26.80 14.52
N PRO A 200 31.74 25.94 14.11
CA PRO A 200 32.80 26.34 13.16
C PRO A 200 32.30 26.53 11.72
N GLU A 201 31.17 25.91 11.35
CA GLU A 201 30.59 25.94 10.01
C GLU A 201 29.62 27.11 9.83
N VAL A 202 29.19 27.73 10.93
CA VAL A 202 28.29 28.89 10.92
C VAL A 202 29.12 30.16 10.66
N SER A 203 28.98 30.72 9.46
CA SER A 203 29.69 31.94 9.04
C SER A 203 29.23 33.20 9.78
N SER A 204 27.96 33.26 10.19
CA SER A 204 27.39 34.39 10.93
C SER A 204 26.34 33.91 11.93
N TRP A 205 26.44 34.41 13.15
CA TRP A 205 25.53 34.09 14.25
C TRP A 205 24.29 34.97 14.27
#